data_AF-A0A7Y8M8P2-F1
#
_entry.id   AF-A0A7Y8M8P2-F1
#
_cell.length_a   1.000
_cell.length_b   1.000
_cell.length_c   1.000
_cell.angle_alpha   90.00
_cell.angle_beta   90.00
_cell.angle_gamma   90.00
#
_symmetry.space_group_name_H-M   'P 1'
#
loop_
_entity.id
_entity.type
_entity.pdbx_description
1 polymer ?
#
loop_
_entity_poly.entity_id
_entity_poly.type
_entity_poly.pdbx_seq_one_letter_code
_entity_poly.pdbx_strand_id
1 'polypeptide(L)'
;MKEFDETCCRGLLKLGVGLTALLWMTLVLANGAEARKSYQAAKWSPIHFKPAIDTAEDKDCLTCHAEVLAPSVREHSPAGVQAGKSMAWYQTLDTYAGAQDTLHRRHMSTDFAGRVMSMRCNTCHQGHDPRAEAPGSSATAQGNGYNLRKLVDTNTCLMCHGKFNYEVMGLPGPWSQHGETFANNCLLCHDNIRTSRHQVNFLKPAEIEAAGKESADSCYGCHGGRAWYRISFPYPRHAWKGMDKEIPEWAKNRPTQSDPRFLIGLPIHSDAAQSRPVKSSKPARVNRRPGKTIQSRISAKKSPLEVKRKSHVRK
;
A
#
# COMPACT_ATOMS: atom_id res chain seq x y z
N MET A 1 -85.93 -8.33 15.22
CA MET A 1 -84.54 -7.82 15.30
C MET A 1 -83.83 -8.29 14.04
N LYS A 2 -83.24 -7.37 13.27
CA LYS A 2 -82.65 -7.62 11.95
C LYS A 2 -81.25 -8.23 12.11
N GLU A 3 -80.99 -9.34 11.44
CA GLU A 3 -79.64 -9.88 11.22
C GLU A 3 -78.86 -8.92 10.31
N PHE A 4 -77.63 -8.60 10.70
CA PHE A 4 -76.67 -7.88 9.87
C PHE A 4 -75.70 -8.87 9.25
N ASP A 5 -75.64 -8.84 7.92
CA ASP A 5 -74.84 -9.70 7.06
C ASP A 5 -73.36 -9.25 7.05
N GLU A 6 -72.46 -10.09 7.56
CA GLU A 6 -71.02 -9.83 7.69
C GLU A 6 -70.22 -10.04 6.38
N THR A 7 -70.85 -10.35 5.25
CA THR A 7 -70.13 -10.74 4.04
C THR A 7 -69.51 -9.57 3.26
N CYS A 8 -69.88 -8.31 3.52
CA CYS A 8 -69.46 -7.17 2.69
C CYS A 8 -68.03 -6.64 2.99
N CYS A 9 -67.48 -6.84 4.20
CA CYS A 9 -66.20 -6.22 4.60
C CYS A 9 -64.94 -7.03 4.25
N ARG A 10 -65.06 -8.31 3.86
CA ARG A 10 -63.89 -9.16 3.56
C ARG A 10 -63.35 -9.02 2.12
N GLY A 11 -64.14 -8.47 1.19
CA GLY A 11 -63.73 -8.28 -0.21
C GLY A 11 -62.77 -7.11 -0.42
N LEU A 12 -63.00 -5.99 0.28
CA LEU A 12 -62.23 -4.75 0.11
C LEU A 12 -60.83 -4.82 0.76
N LEU A 13 -60.66 -5.59 1.84
CA LEU A 13 -59.37 -5.72 2.52
C LEU A 13 -58.35 -6.56 1.74
N LYS A 14 -58.80 -7.53 0.93
CA LYS A 14 -57.91 -8.39 0.13
C LYS A 14 -57.38 -7.70 -1.14
N LEU A 15 -58.12 -6.75 -1.70
CA LEU A 15 -57.71 -5.95 -2.86
C LEU A 15 -56.63 -4.91 -2.50
N GLY A 16 -56.71 -4.29 -1.31
CA GLY A 16 -55.73 -3.30 -0.85
C GLY A 16 -54.33 -3.88 -0.59
N VAL A 17 -54.26 -5.05 0.05
CA VAL A 17 -52.98 -5.70 0.38
C VAL A 17 -52.28 -6.24 -0.87
N GLY A 18 -53.04 -6.78 -1.83
CA GLY A 18 -52.51 -7.27 -3.10
C GLY A 18 -51.91 -6.15 -3.96
N LEU A 19 -52.55 -4.98 -4.00
CA LEU A 19 -52.04 -3.82 -4.74
C LEU A 19 -50.77 -3.25 -4.12
N THR A 20 -50.68 -3.16 -2.78
CA THR A 20 -49.46 -2.71 -2.10
C THR A 20 -48.30 -3.69 -2.25
N ALA A 21 -48.57 -4.99 -2.25
CA ALA A 21 -47.54 -6.02 -2.48
C ALA A 21 -47.03 -5.99 -3.92
N LEU A 22 -47.92 -5.81 -4.92
CA LEU A 22 -47.52 -5.63 -6.31
C LEU A 22 -46.73 -4.34 -6.53
N LEU A 23 -47.16 -3.22 -5.93
CA LEU A 23 -46.44 -1.95 -6.03
C LEU A 23 -45.02 -2.06 -5.43
N TRP A 24 -44.90 -2.71 -4.28
CA TRP A 24 -43.60 -3.00 -3.65
C TRP A 24 -42.73 -3.92 -4.51
N MET A 25 -43.30 -4.96 -5.12
CA MET A 25 -42.57 -5.85 -6.04
C MET A 25 -42.09 -5.09 -7.29
N THR A 26 -42.90 -4.18 -7.84
CA THR A 26 -42.49 -3.35 -8.98
C THR A 26 -41.44 -2.31 -8.62
N LEU A 27 -41.47 -1.73 -7.41
CA LEU A 27 -40.42 -0.82 -6.94
C LEU A 27 -39.09 -1.54 -6.68
N VAL A 28 -39.14 -2.78 -6.17
CA VAL A 28 -37.94 -3.60 -5.94
C VAL A 28 -37.31 -4.03 -7.27
N LEU A 29 -38.12 -4.34 -8.29
CA LEU A 29 -37.61 -4.68 -9.63
C LEU A 29 -37.09 -3.45 -10.39
N ALA A 30 -37.68 -2.26 -10.20
CA ALA A 30 -37.21 -1.02 -10.84
C ALA A 30 -35.86 -0.52 -10.27
N ASN A 31 -35.57 -0.79 -8.99
CA ASN A 31 -34.29 -0.43 -8.36
C ASN A 31 -33.17 -1.47 -8.59
N GLY A 32 -33.48 -2.65 -9.15
CA GLY A 32 -32.51 -3.73 -9.37
C GLY A 32 -31.78 -3.69 -10.71
N ALA A 33 -32.15 -2.78 -11.61
CA ALA A 33 -31.64 -2.73 -12.97
C ALA A 33 -30.99 -1.38 -13.27
N GLU A 34 -29.97 -0.99 -12.50
CA GLU A 34 -29.03 -0.01 -13.02
C GLU A 34 -28.34 -0.68 -14.22
N ALA A 35 -28.64 -0.18 -15.42
CA ALA A 35 -28.09 -0.73 -16.66
C ALA A 35 -26.57 -0.85 -16.52
N ARG A 36 -26.05 -2.07 -16.59
CA ARG A 36 -24.63 -2.37 -16.39
C ARG A 36 -23.83 -1.44 -17.30
N LYS A 37 -23.08 -0.51 -16.70
CA LYS A 37 -22.30 0.49 -17.46
C LYS A 37 -21.46 -0.25 -18.50
N SER A 38 -21.41 0.27 -19.72
CA SER A 38 -20.51 -0.26 -20.74
C SER A 38 -19.07 -0.21 -20.21
N TYR A 39 -18.22 -1.13 -20.68
CA TYR A 39 -16.83 -1.19 -20.23
C TYR A 39 -16.11 0.17 -20.33
N GLN A 40 -16.37 0.94 -21.40
CA GLN A 40 -15.76 2.25 -21.57
C GLN A 40 -16.30 3.28 -20.56
N ALA A 41 -17.61 3.28 -20.31
CA ALA A 41 -18.21 4.17 -19.31
C ALA A 41 -17.70 3.85 -17.89
N ALA A 42 -17.52 2.57 -17.56
CA ALA A 42 -16.93 2.15 -16.29
C ALA A 42 -15.46 2.56 -16.19
N LYS A 43 -14.65 2.27 -17.22
CA LYS A 43 -13.21 2.59 -17.28
C LYS A 43 -12.89 4.08 -17.11
N TRP A 44 -13.79 4.95 -17.54
CA TRP A 44 -13.65 6.42 -17.45
C TRP A 44 -14.57 7.05 -16.40
N SER A 45 -15.12 6.25 -15.49
CA SER A 45 -15.90 6.79 -14.37
C SER A 45 -15.06 7.76 -13.53
N PRO A 46 -15.63 8.90 -13.10
CA PRO A 46 -14.92 9.90 -12.30
C PRO A 46 -14.22 9.35 -11.05
N ILE A 47 -14.74 8.28 -10.45
CA ILE A 47 -14.18 7.64 -9.24
C ILE A 47 -12.73 7.15 -9.39
N HIS A 48 -12.23 6.97 -10.61
CA HIS A 48 -10.84 6.55 -10.87
C HIS A 48 -9.84 7.73 -10.91
N PHE A 49 -10.32 8.97 -10.82
CA PHE A 49 -9.53 10.17 -11.05
C PHE A 49 -9.64 11.13 -9.87
N LYS A 50 -8.66 12.03 -9.74
CA LYS A 50 -8.74 13.10 -8.75
C LYS A 50 -9.76 14.16 -9.19
N PRO A 51 -10.49 14.77 -8.24
CA PRO A 51 -10.40 14.55 -6.79
C PRO A 51 -11.25 13.37 -6.25
N ALA A 52 -12.16 12.82 -7.06
CA ALA A 52 -13.18 11.89 -6.58
C ALA A 52 -12.64 10.60 -5.92
N ILE A 53 -11.51 10.06 -6.41
CA ILE A 53 -10.88 8.87 -5.80
C ILE A 53 -10.33 9.14 -4.39
N ASP A 54 -9.91 10.37 -4.10
CA ASP A 54 -9.38 10.73 -2.79
C ASP A 54 -10.51 10.71 -1.74
N THR A 55 -11.75 10.93 -2.17
CA THR A 55 -12.99 10.87 -1.37
C THR A 55 -13.72 9.54 -1.38
N ALA A 56 -13.31 8.60 -2.22
CA ALA A 56 -13.99 7.32 -2.33
C ALA A 56 -13.86 6.50 -1.03
N GLU A 57 -14.97 5.91 -0.60
CA GLU A 57 -14.97 4.90 0.45
C GLU A 57 -14.79 3.50 -0.16
N ASP A 58 -14.35 2.54 0.66
CA ASP A 58 -14.14 1.16 0.21
C ASP A 58 -15.41 0.56 -0.40
N LYS A 59 -16.60 0.90 0.12
CA LYS A 59 -17.89 0.45 -0.44
C LYS A 59 -18.09 0.92 -1.89
N ASP A 60 -17.60 2.10 -2.24
CA ASP A 60 -17.77 2.67 -3.57
C ASP A 60 -16.86 1.94 -4.57
N CYS A 61 -15.64 1.58 -4.14
CA CYS A 61 -14.73 0.75 -4.93
C CYS A 61 -15.24 -0.69 -5.08
N LEU A 62 -15.66 -1.31 -3.96
CA LEU A 62 -16.04 -2.71 -3.89
C LEU A 62 -17.38 -3.02 -4.58
N THR A 63 -18.19 -2.00 -4.90
CA THR A 63 -19.38 -2.18 -5.75
C THR A 63 -19.04 -2.82 -7.10
N CYS A 64 -17.89 -2.46 -7.69
CA CYS A 64 -17.42 -3.03 -8.94
C CYS A 64 -16.24 -4.00 -8.77
N HIS A 65 -15.50 -3.88 -7.66
CA HIS A 65 -14.25 -4.61 -7.39
C HIS A 65 -14.33 -5.62 -6.25
N ALA A 66 -15.52 -6.13 -5.93
CA ALA A 66 -15.72 -7.13 -4.88
C ALA A 66 -14.82 -8.38 -5.07
N GLU A 67 -14.42 -8.69 -6.32
CA GLU A 67 -13.56 -9.81 -6.67
C GLU A 67 -12.16 -9.75 -6.04
N VAL A 68 -11.73 -8.59 -5.54
CA VAL A 68 -10.41 -8.47 -4.90
C VAL A 68 -10.42 -8.99 -3.45
N LEU A 69 -11.59 -9.04 -2.81
CA LEU A 69 -11.78 -9.53 -1.44
C LEU A 69 -12.61 -10.81 -1.35
N ALA A 70 -13.42 -11.13 -2.37
CA ALA A 70 -14.31 -12.30 -2.34
C ALA A 70 -13.55 -13.65 -2.35
N PRO A 71 -12.61 -13.93 -3.29
CA PRO A 71 -11.88 -15.18 -3.29
C PRO A 71 -10.65 -15.14 -2.36
N SER A 72 -10.38 -16.26 -1.69
CA SER A 72 -9.10 -16.55 -1.03
C SER A 72 -8.20 -17.38 -1.96
N VAL A 73 -7.07 -17.84 -1.44
CA VAL A 73 -6.20 -18.83 -2.12
C VAL A 73 -6.97 -20.14 -2.34
N ARG A 74 -6.56 -20.90 -3.35
CA ARG A 74 -7.13 -22.23 -3.61
C ARG A 74 -6.69 -23.21 -2.52
N GLU A 75 -7.56 -24.14 -2.15
CA GLU A 75 -7.24 -25.24 -1.24
C GLU A 75 -6.05 -26.08 -1.72
N HIS A 76 -5.94 -26.26 -3.04
CA HIS A 76 -4.84 -26.98 -3.68
C HIS A 76 -4.23 -26.12 -4.79
N SER A 77 -2.90 -26.13 -4.88
CA SER A 77 -2.19 -25.57 -6.02
C SER A 77 -2.50 -26.36 -7.30
N PRO A 78 -2.22 -25.81 -8.50
CA PRO A 78 -2.29 -26.58 -9.74
C PRO A 78 -1.43 -27.86 -9.74
N ALA A 79 -0.41 -27.94 -8.88
CA ALA A 79 0.45 -29.11 -8.69
C ALA A 79 -0.06 -30.07 -7.59
N GLY A 80 -1.25 -29.85 -7.03
CA GLY A 80 -1.86 -30.72 -6.01
C GLY A 80 -1.37 -30.47 -4.58
N VAL A 81 -0.56 -29.44 -4.34
CA VAL A 81 -0.07 -29.12 -2.99
C VAL A 81 -1.16 -28.43 -2.18
N GLN A 82 -1.46 -28.97 -0.99
CA GLN A 82 -2.43 -28.39 -0.06
C GLN A 82 -1.92 -27.07 0.51
N ALA A 83 -2.74 -26.02 0.44
CA ALA A 83 -2.41 -24.69 0.97
C ALA A 83 -2.13 -24.74 2.48
N GLY A 84 -2.97 -25.46 3.24
CA GLY A 84 -2.79 -25.63 4.69
C GLY A 84 -1.56 -26.44 5.10
N LYS A 85 -0.92 -27.17 4.18
CA LYS A 85 0.35 -27.88 4.41
C LYS A 85 1.57 -27.13 3.93
N SER A 86 1.38 -25.92 3.42
CA SER A 86 2.45 -25.07 2.92
C SER A 86 2.52 -23.82 3.78
N MET A 87 3.66 -23.58 4.41
CA MET A 87 3.94 -22.24 4.94
C MET A 87 4.51 -21.42 3.81
N ALA A 88 3.88 -20.29 3.51
CA ALA A 88 4.54 -19.33 2.67
C ALA A 88 5.73 -18.74 3.44
N TRP A 89 6.81 -18.40 2.74
CA TRP A 89 8.06 -17.88 3.30
C TRP A 89 7.89 -16.69 4.26
N TYR A 90 6.72 -16.07 4.22
CA TYR A 90 6.38 -14.89 4.97
C TYR A 90 5.64 -15.10 6.29
N GLN A 91 5.21 -16.33 6.57
CA GLN A 91 4.42 -16.67 7.75
C GLN A 91 5.32 -17.02 8.94
N THR A 92 6.53 -16.49 8.97
CA THR A 92 7.55 -16.83 9.98
C THR A 92 7.48 -15.97 11.24
N LEU A 93 6.58 -15.00 11.28
CA LEU A 93 6.33 -14.13 12.43
C LEU A 93 4.88 -14.27 12.86
N ASP A 94 4.61 -14.05 14.15
CA ASP A 94 3.25 -14.16 14.71
C ASP A 94 2.25 -13.21 14.03
N THR A 95 2.75 -12.05 13.57
CA THR A 95 1.98 -11.06 12.80
C THR A 95 1.44 -11.57 11.45
N TYR A 96 1.95 -12.70 10.95
CA TYR A 96 1.53 -13.35 9.71
C TYR A 96 0.89 -14.73 9.94
N ALA A 97 0.55 -15.07 11.18
CA ALA A 97 -0.16 -16.29 11.53
C ALA A 97 -1.48 -16.46 10.75
N GLY A 98 -2.02 -17.68 10.78
CA GLY A 98 -3.25 -18.07 10.09
C GLY A 98 -3.04 -18.53 8.64
N ALA A 99 -4.14 -18.91 7.97
CA ALA A 99 -4.11 -19.47 6.63
C ALA A 99 -3.53 -18.48 5.59
N GLN A 100 -2.84 -18.99 4.56
CA GLN A 100 -2.43 -18.16 3.43
C GLN A 100 -3.64 -17.43 2.85
N ASP A 101 -3.43 -16.19 2.38
CA ASP A 101 -4.52 -15.40 1.80
C ASP A 101 -3.97 -14.45 0.73
N THR A 102 -4.86 -13.84 -0.05
CA THR A 102 -4.51 -12.89 -1.10
C THR A 102 -4.00 -11.57 -0.52
N LEU A 103 -3.34 -10.78 -1.37
CA LEU A 103 -2.77 -9.49 -0.95
C LEU A 103 -3.82 -8.59 -0.30
N HIS A 104 -4.96 -8.35 -0.93
CA HIS A 104 -5.98 -7.44 -0.38
C HIS A 104 -6.53 -7.96 0.94
N ARG A 105 -6.84 -9.25 1.03
CA ARG A 105 -7.38 -9.85 2.26
C ARG A 105 -6.38 -9.80 3.41
N ARG A 106 -5.08 -10.02 3.16
CA ARG A 106 -4.01 -9.86 4.18
C ARG A 106 -3.85 -8.44 4.71
N HIS A 107 -4.28 -7.44 3.94
CA HIS A 107 -4.13 -6.03 4.29
C HIS A 107 -5.45 -5.42 4.82
N MET A 108 -6.61 -6.04 4.56
CA MET A 108 -7.91 -5.47 4.89
C MET A 108 -8.81 -6.38 5.73
N SER A 109 -8.61 -7.69 5.71
CA SER A 109 -9.60 -8.67 6.20
C SER A 109 -9.09 -9.65 7.25
N THR A 110 -7.78 -9.77 7.45
CA THR A 110 -7.24 -10.61 8.52
C THR A 110 -7.35 -9.93 9.88
N ASP A 111 -7.44 -10.72 10.94
CA ASP A 111 -7.59 -10.22 12.31
C ASP A 111 -6.49 -9.22 12.70
N PHE A 112 -5.23 -9.54 12.39
CA PHE A 112 -4.12 -8.63 12.70
C PHE A 112 -4.22 -7.32 11.92
N ALA A 113 -4.56 -7.36 10.62
CA ALA A 113 -4.77 -6.15 9.83
C ALA A 113 -5.94 -5.33 10.39
N GLY A 114 -7.06 -5.97 10.72
CA GLY A 114 -8.21 -5.33 11.37
C GLY A 114 -7.87 -4.71 12.72
N ARG A 115 -6.93 -5.29 13.47
CA ARG A 115 -6.45 -4.75 14.75
C ARG A 115 -5.59 -3.50 14.57
N VAL A 116 -4.57 -3.55 13.73
CA VAL A 116 -3.51 -2.51 13.71
C VAL A 116 -3.58 -1.54 12.53
N MET A 117 -4.32 -1.89 11.47
CA MET A 117 -4.39 -1.12 10.23
C MET A 117 -5.78 -0.48 10.07
N SER A 118 -5.81 0.64 9.34
CA SER A 118 -7.02 1.31 8.87
C SER A 118 -6.90 1.67 7.39
N MET A 119 -6.21 0.81 6.63
CA MET A 119 -6.00 0.99 5.19
C MET A 119 -7.33 0.93 4.44
N ARG A 120 -7.40 1.72 3.36
CA ARG A 120 -8.52 1.81 2.43
C ARG A 120 -8.02 1.49 1.02
N CYS A 121 -8.93 1.26 0.08
CA CYS A 121 -8.60 1.08 -1.33
C CYS A 121 -7.69 2.21 -1.84
N ASN A 122 -8.02 3.46 -1.48
CA ASN A 122 -7.27 4.64 -1.91
C ASN A 122 -5.98 4.94 -1.11
N THR A 123 -5.64 4.14 -0.11
CA THR A 123 -4.30 4.19 0.51
C THR A 123 -3.23 3.80 -0.52
N CYS A 124 -3.50 2.75 -1.31
CA CYS A 124 -2.61 2.24 -2.34
C CYS A 124 -2.99 2.75 -3.74
N HIS A 125 -4.28 2.78 -4.07
CA HIS A 125 -4.76 3.19 -5.37
C HIS A 125 -4.98 4.70 -5.42
N GLN A 126 -4.32 5.36 -6.37
CA GLN A 126 -4.47 6.79 -6.57
C GLN A 126 -4.93 7.09 -7.99
N GLY A 127 -5.61 8.22 -8.15
CA GLY A 127 -5.97 8.78 -9.44
C GLY A 127 -5.01 9.89 -9.84
N HIS A 128 -5.10 10.26 -11.11
CA HIS A 128 -4.47 11.46 -11.67
C HIS A 128 -5.50 12.20 -12.52
N ASP A 129 -5.24 13.44 -12.88
CA ASP A 129 -6.04 14.11 -13.91
C ASP A 129 -5.78 13.40 -15.26
N PRO A 130 -6.80 12.89 -15.95
CA PRO A 130 -6.62 12.24 -17.26
C PRO A 130 -6.06 13.18 -18.34
N ARG A 131 -6.10 14.50 -18.13
CA ARG A 131 -5.50 15.50 -19.02
C ARG A 131 -4.03 15.78 -18.73
N ALA A 132 -3.51 15.32 -17.59
CA ALA A 132 -2.12 15.55 -17.24
C ALA A 132 -1.18 14.64 -18.06
N GLU A 133 -0.05 15.21 -18.48
CA GLU A 133 0.99 14.50 -19.21
C GLU A 133 1.64 13.43 -18.32
N ALA A 134 1.84 12.23 -18.86
CA ALA A 134 2.42 11.13 -18.12
C ALA A 134 3.82 11.51 -17.56
N PRO A 135 4.08 11.30 -16.26
CA PRO A 135 5.37 11.65 -15.67
C PRO A 135 6.54 10.97 -16.39
N GLY A 136 7.56 11.75 -16.72
CA GLY A 136 8.75 11.28 -17.45
C GLY A 136 8.52 10.94 -18.93
N SER A 137 7.37 11.24 -19.54
CA SER A 137 7.13 10.95 -20.96
C SER A 137 7.85 11.89 -21.94
N SER A 138 8.33 13.04 -21.47
CA SER A 138 9.06 14.01 -22.28
C SER A 138 10.13 14.73 -21.45
N ALA A 139 11.00 15.49 -22.13
CA ALA A 139 12.04 16.28 -21.47
C ALA A 139 11.46 17.40 -20.59
N THR A 140 10.21 17.81 -20.83
CA THR A 140 9.49 18.83 -20.06
C THR A 140 8.46 18.24 -19.10
N ALA A 141 8.14 16.95 -19.23
CA ALA A 141 7.26 16.26 -18.31
C ALA A 141 7.87 16.20 -16.90
N GLN A 142 7.00 16.17 -15.91
CA GLN A 142 7.34 16.04 -14.51
C GLN A 142 8.05 14.70 -14.29
N GLY A 143 9.30 14.70 -13.85
CA GLY A 143 10.05 13.45 -13.64
C GLY A 143 9.49 12.57 -12.53
N ASN A 144 9.04 13.18 -11.42
CA ASN A 144 8.47 12.50 -10.24
C ASN A 144 7.11 13.14 -9.88
N GLY A 145 6.16 13.12 -10.81
CA GLY A 145 4.84 13.74 -10.63
C GLY A 145 3.88 12.88 -9.82
N TYR A 146 3.31 11.86 -10.47
CA TYR A 146 2.25 11.02 -9.92
C TYR A 146 2.30 9.60 -10.50
N ASN A 147 1.53 8.68 -9.91
CA ASN A 147 1.35 7.34 -10.45
C ASN A 147 0.14 7.30 -11.39
N LEU A 148 0.28 6.60 -12.52
CA LEU A 148 -0.84 6.41 -13.45
C LEU A 148 -1.93 5.55 -12.77
N ARG A 149 -3.21 5.81 -13.09
CA ARG A 149 -4.40 5.24 -12.41
C ARG A 149 -4.50 3.72 -12.31
N LYS A 150 -3.69 2.98 -13.06
CA LYS A 150 -3.64 1.51 -13.04
C LYS A 150 -2.39 0.97 -12.34
N LEU A 151 -1.60 1.86 -11.75
CA LEU A 151 -0.39 1.58 -11.03
C LEU A 151 -0.56 2.05 -9.59
N VAL A 152 0.06 1.31 -8.69
CA VAL A 152 0.20 1.70 -7.28
C VAL A 152 1.57 2.34 -7.11
N ASP A 153 1.64 3.38 -6.28
CA ASP A 153 2.93 3.90 -5.82
C ASP A 153 3.64 2.85 -4.98
N THR A 154 4.75 2.32 -5.48
CA THR A 154 5.54 1.30 -4.78
C THR A 154 6.12 1.82 -3.46
N ASN A 155 6.23 3.15 -3.29
CA ASN A 155 6.60 3.73 -1.99
C ASN A 155 5.57 3.43 -0.90
N THR A 156 4.29 3.29 -1.24
CA THR A 156 3.24 2.89 -0.29
C THR A 156 3.52 1.49 0.27
N CYS A 157 3.90 0.56 -0.61
CA CYS A 157 4.32 -0.79 -0.19
C CYS A 157 5.62 -0.74 0.61
N LEU A 158 6.56 0.11 0.18
CA LEU A 158 7.88 0.24 0.80
C LEU A 158 7.79 0.70 2.26
N MET A 159 6.80 1.51 2.63
CA MET A 159 6.54 1.90 4.02
C MET A 159 6.53 0.67 4.94
N CYS A 160 5.73 -0.35 4.60
CA CYS A 160 5.57 -1.54 5.44
C CYS A 160 6.55 -2.69 5.09
N HIS A 161 7.00 -2.77 3.84
CA HIS A 161 7.83 -3.88 3.34
C HIS A 161 9.29 -3.49 3.06
N GLY A 162 9.74 -2.38 3.62
CA GLY A 162 11.13 -1.94 3.56
C GLY A 162 12.05 -2.81 4.43
N LYS A 163 13.35 -2.77 4.12
CA LYS A 163 14.37 -3.44 4.91
C LYS A 163 14.47 -2.82 6.31
N PHE A 164 14.59 -3.66 7.34
CA PHE A 164 14.90 -3.22 8.71
C PHE A 164 16.24 -2.49 8.76
N ASN A 165 16.19 -1.21 9.15
CA ASN A 165 17.32 -0.29 9.07
C ASN A 165 18.13 -0.24 10.37
N TYR A 166 18.74 -1.37 10.73
CA TYR A 166 19.47 -1.52 11.98
C TYR A 166 20.64 -0.52 12.11
N GLU A 167 21.27 -0.15 10.99
CA GLU A 167 22.39 0.82 10.94
C GLU A 167 21.95 2.21 11.40
N VAL A 168 20.81 2.70 10.90
CA VAL A 168 20.25 3.99 11.33
C VAL A 168 19.73 3.95 12.77
N MET A 169 19.32 2.77 13.25
CA MET A 169 18.92 2.57 14.65
C MET A 169 20.12 2.41 15.60
N GLY A 170 21.34 2.31 15.10
CA GLY A 170 22.54 2.11 15.92
C GLY A 170 22.64 0.71 16.53
N LEU A 171 21.98 -0.28 15.92
CA LEU A 171 22.01 -1.67 16.37
C LEU A 171 23.22 -2.42 15.76
N PRO A 172 23.77 -3.43 16.45
CA PRO A 172 24.96 -4.17 16.00
C PRO A 172 24.74 -5.02 14.74
N GLY A 173 23.47 -5.33 14.40
CA GLY A 173 23.13 -6.12 13.22
C GLY A 173 21.62 -6.31 13.04
N PRO A 174 21.20 -7.19 12.12
CA PRO A 174 19.78 -7.48 11.87
C PRO A 174 19.03 -7.96 13.11
N TRP A 175 17.76 -7.55 13.26
CA TRP A 175 16.94 -7.93 14.43
C TRP A 175 16.80 -9.45 14.60
N SER A 176 16.68 -10.20 13.50
CA SER A 176 16.61 -11.67 13.56
C SER A 176 17.86 -12.35 14.13
N GLN A 177 18.96 -11.62 14.29
CA GLN A 177 20.22 -12.13 14.87
C GLN A 177 20.53 -11.54 16.24
N HIS A 178 19.95 -10.37 16.57
CA HIS A 178 20.32 -9.60 17.77
C HIS A 178 19.14 -9.23 18.67
N GLY A 179 17.89 -9.57 18.31
CA GLY A 179 16.71 -9.23 19.09
C GLY A 179 16.78 -9.72 20.54
N GLU A 180 17.31 -10.92 20.77
CA GLU A 180 17.48 -11.50 22.12
C GLU A 180 18.38 -10.66 23.02
N THR A 181 19.42 -10.00 22.47
CA THR A 181 20.29 -9.08 23.22
C THR A 181 19.52 -7.89 23.79
N PHE A 182 18.39 -7.55 23.18
CA PHE A 182 17.46 -6.51 23.64
C PHE A 182 16.20 -7.10 24.28
N ALA A 183 16.28 -8.32 24.82
CA ALA A 183 15.18 -9.07 25.40
C ALA A 183 13.95 -9.21 24.48
N ASN A 184 14.17 -9.21 23.16
CA ASN A 184 13.12 -9.18 22.14
C ASN A 184 12.06 -8.11 22.44
N ASN A 185 12.50 -6.91 22.81
CA ASN A 185 11.61 -5.82 23.18
C ASN A 185 12.03 -4.51 22.51
N CYS A 186 11.30 -4.12 21.45
CA CYS A 186 11.54 -2.85 20.76
C CYS A 186 11.24 -1.63 21.64
N LEU A 187 10.36 -1.77 22.64
CA LEU A 187 9.94 -0.68 23.51
C LEU A 187 11.01 -0.28 24.54
N LEU A 188 12.03 -1.13 24.78
CA LEU A 188 13.18 -0.80 25.62
C LEU A 188 13.77 0.57 25.25
N CYS A 189 13.85 0.86 23.96
CA CYS A 189 14.27 2.16 23.45
C CYS A 189 13.07 3.03 23.07
N HIS A 190 12.11 2.50 22.30
CA HIS A 190 11.11 3.32 21.63
C HIS A 190 10.19 4.09 22.59
N ASP A 191 9.85 3.54 23.76
CA ASP A 191 8.99 4.21 24.74
C ASP A 191 9.59 5.50 25.31
N ASN A 192 10.91 5.64 25.27
CA ASN A 192 11.60 6.80 25.83
C ASN A 192 12.01 7.83 24.78
N ILE A 193 12.31 7.41 23.54
CA ILE A 193 12.89 8.29 22.51
C ILE A 193 11.92 8.67 21.40
N ARG A 194 10.80 7.94 21.22
CA ARG A 194 9.83 8.21 20.15
C ARG A 194 8.42 8.01 20.68
N THR A 195 7.92 8.91 21.52
CA THR A 195 6.66 8.72 22.25
C THR A 195 5.39 8.96 21.43
N SER A 196 5.50 9.63 20.27
CA SER A 196 4.40 9.81 19.31
C SER A 196 4.76 9.13 18.00
N ARG A 197 4.18 7.96 17.76
CA ARG A 197 4.46 7.08 16.62
C ARG A 197 3.19 6.79 15.86
N HIS A 198 3.38 6.31 14.62
CA HIS A 198 2.31 5.76 13.78
C HIS A 198 1.12 6.71 13.54
N GLN A 199 1.32 8.03 13.70
CA GLN A 199 0.27 9.06 13.57
C GLN A 199 -0.10 9.30 12.10
N VAL A 200 -0.64 8.27 11.46
CA VAL A 200 -1.10 8.28 10.07
C VAL A 200 -2.51 7.67 9.97
N ASN A 201 -3.28 8.10 8.98
CA ASN A 201 -4.69 7.72 8.83
C ASN A 201 -4.95 6.28 8.36
N PHE A 202 -3.90 5.56 7.95
CA PHE A 202 -3.98 4.17 7.50
C PHE A 202 -3.51 3.15 8.56
N LEU A 203 -3.15 3.63 9.76
CA LEU A 203 -2.77 2.81 10.91
C LEU A 203 -3.61 3.20 12.14
N LYS A 204 -3.66 2.30 13.12
CA LYS A 204 -4.30 2.53 14.42
C LYS A 204 -3.21 2.66 15.49
N PRO A 205 -2.77 3.89 15.85
CA PRO A 205 -1.60 4.08 16.71
C PRO A 205 -1.73 3.36 18.05
N ALA A 206 -2.85 3.55 18.76
CA ALA A 206 -3.07 2.97 20.08
C ALA A 206 -2.99 1.42 20.06
N GLU A 207 -3.58 0.79 19.04
CA GLU A 207 -3.59 -0.67 18.88
C GLU A 207 -2.19 -1.20 18.55
N ILE A 208 -1.41 -0.48 17.76
CA ILE A 208 -0.01 -0.82 17.48
C ILE A 208 0.82 -0.77 18.77
N GLU A 209 0.65 0.27 19.57
CA GLU A 209 1.39 0.38 20.83
C GLU A 209 0.99 -0.69 21.85
N ALA A 210 -0.28 -1.10 21.86
CA ALA A 210 -0.72 -2.25 22.65
C ALA A 210 -0.09 -3.55 22.15
N ALA A 211 -0.14 -3.81 20.83
CA ALA A 211 0.44 -5.01 20.23
C ALA A 211 1.97 -5.09 20.40
N GLY A 212 2.67 -3.94 20.41
CA GLY A 212 4.11 -3.88 20.65
C GLY A 212 4.53 -4.21 22.08
N LYS A 213 3.62 -4.01 23.06
CA LYS A 213 3.85 -4.44 24.45
C LYS A 213 3.69 -5.95 24.64
N GLU A 214 2.87 -6.58 23.79
CA GLU A 214 2.64 -8.01 23.81
C GLU A 214 3.79 -8.78 23.16
N SER A 215 4.29 -8.31 22.01
CA SER A 215 5.38 -8.97 21.29
C SER A 215 6.14 -8.00 20.39
N ALA A 216 7.47 -8.12 20.37
CA ALA A 216 8.31 -7.39 19.41
C ALA A 216 8.06 -7.80 17.96
N ASP A 217 7.44 -8.95 17.70
CA ASP A 217 7.05 -9.35 16.34
C ASP A 217 6.03 -8.38 15.74
N SER A 218 5.20 -7.74 16.56
CA SER A 218 4.29 -6.66 16.13
C SER A 218 5.07 -5.50 15.50
N CYS A 219 6.19 -5.12 16.11
CA CYS A 219 7.06 -4.07 15.60
C CYS A 219 7.91 -4.57 14.44
N TYR A 220 8.59 -5.70 14.61
CA TYR A 220 9.52 -6.23 13.62
C TYR A 220 8.79 -6.62 12.33
N GLY A 221 7.60 -7.23 12.41
CA GLY A 221 6.77 -7.57 11.26
C GLY A 221 6.50 -6.39 10.33
N CYS A 222 6.21 -5.21 10.90
CA CYS A 222 6.00 -3.98 10.15
C CYS A 222 7.30 -3.24 9.77
N HIS A 223 8.39 -3.40 10.52
CA HIS A 223 9.64 -2.66 10.32
C HIS A 223 10.74 -3.42 9.56
N GLY A 224 10.43 -4.56 8.97
CA GLY A 224 11.34 -5.25 8.04
C GLY A 224 11.59 -6.73 8.34
N GLY A 225 10.83 -7.29 9.28
CA GLY A 225 10.68 -8.73 9.45
C GLY A 225 10.12 -9.43 8.21
N ARG A 226 9.48 -8.65 7.32
CA ARG A 226 9.18 -9.09 5.96
C ARG A 226 9.52 -8.03 4.91
N ALA A 227 10.82 -7.81 4.72
CA ALA A 227 11.32 -6.94 3.67
C ALA A 227 11.12 -7.56 2.27
N TRP A 228 10.24 -6.99 1.45
CA TRP A 228 10.16 -7.30 0.01
C TRP A 228 11.16 -6.47 -0.77
N TYR A 229 11.42 -5.27 -0.25
CA TYR A 229 12.38 -4.34 -0.82
C TYR A 229 13.72 -4.49 -0.12
N ARG A 230 14.80 -4.42 -0.91
CA ARG A 230 16.18 -4.43 -0.40
C ARG A 230 16.59 -3.12 0.26
N ILE A 231 15.76 -2.09 0.15
CA ILE A 231 15.96 -0.74 0.66
C ILE A 231 14.99 -0.48 1.81
N SER A 232 15.38 0.40 2.74
CA SER A 232 14.50 0.85 3.81
C SER A 232 13.65 2.04 3.35
N PHE A 233 12.41 2.12 3.83
CA PHE A 233 11.60 3.32 3.57
C PHE A 233 12.18 4.52 4.30
N PRO A 234 12.30 5.68 3.63
CA PRO A 234 12.88 6.84 4.25
C PRO A 234 11.87 7.62 5.12
N TYR A 235 11.43 7.02 6.24
CA TYR A 235 10.45 7.65 7.14
C TYR A 235 10.78 9.10 7.53
N PRO A 236 9.77 9.97 7.65
CA PRO A 236 9.95 11.34 8.13
C PRO A 236 10.56 11.39 9.53
N ARG A 237 11.48 12.34 9.74
CA ARG A 237 12.15 12.59 11.01
C ARG A 237 11.39 13.68 11.78
N HIS A 238 10.28 13.30 12.40
CA HIS A 238 9.54 14.16 13.32
C HIS A 238 10.41 14.54 14.53
N ALA A 239 10.24 15.75 15.03
CA ALA A 239 10.97 16.20 16.22
C ALA A 239 10.48 15.48 17.49
N TRP A 240 11.39 15.12 18.40
CA TRP A 240 11.05 14.60 19.73
C TRP A 240 11.85 15.30 20.82
N LYS A 241 11.39 15.20 22.07
CA LYS A 241 12.06 15.81 23.23
C LYS A 241 13.44 15.18 23.43
N GLY A 242 14.49 16.01 23.48
CA GLY A 242 15.86 15.53 23.66
C GLY A 242 16.54 15.04 22.37
N MET A 243 15.92 15.24 21.22
CA MET A 243 16.52 14.97 19.92
C MET A 243 17.71 15.91 19.67
N ASP A 244 18.80 15.33 19.15
CA ASP A 244 19.98 16.11 18.77
C ASP A 244 19.62 17.16 17.69
N LYS A 245 20.17 18.37 17.89
CA LYS A 245 20.07 19.48 16.95
C LYS A 245 20.92 19.22 15.71
N GLU A 246 22.01 18.46 15.84
CA GLU A 246 22.79 18.04 14.70
C GLU A 246 21.99 17.04 13.86
N ILE A 247 21.96 17.26 12.55
CA ILE A 247 21.26 16.39 11.59
C ILE A 247 22.30 15.46 10.96
N PRO A 248 22.27 14.15 11.25
CA PRO A 248 23.19 13.20 10.64
C PRO A 248 23.10 13.21 9.11
N GLU A 249 24.18 12.85 8.42
CA GLU A 249 24.25 12.88 6.95
C GLU A 249 23.09 12.13 6.29
N TRP A 250 22.77 10.93 6.77
CA TRP A 250 21.68 10.10 6.25
C TRP A 250 20.28 10.76 6.39
N ALA A 251 20.15 11.73 7.29
CA ALA A 251 18.91 12.40 7.64
C ALA A 251 18.69 13.74 6.91
N LYS A 252 19.72 14.31 6.27
CA LYS A 252 19.67 15.67 5.69
C LYS A 252 18.53 15.90 4.70
N ASN A 253 18.17 14.86 3.94
CA ASN A 253 17.11 14.92 2.93
C ASN A 253 15.79 14.28 3.39
N ARG A 254 15.64 13.97 4.69
CA ARG A 254 14.42 13.35 5.21
C ARG A 254 13.33 14.41 5.44
N PRO A 255 12.08 14.14 5.04
CA PRO A 255 10.95 14.98 5.43
C PRO A 255 10.86 15.07 6.96
N THR A 256 10.35 16.17 7.49
CA THR A 256 10.08 16.35 8.93
C THR A 256 8.62 16.10 9.30
N GLN A 257 7.79 15.83 8.30
CA GLN A 257 6.37 15.54 8.43
C GLN A 257 5.97 14.42 7.47
N SER A 258 4.94 13.66 7.84
CA SER A 258 4.26 12.73 6.93
C SER A 258 3.64 13.46 5.74
N ASP A 259 3.44 12.73 4.63
CA ASP A 259 2.68 13.21 3.49
C ASP A 259 1.30 13.73 3.97
N PRO A 260 0.86 14.94 3.56
CA PRO A 260 -0.42 15.50 3.96
C PRO A 260 -1.61 14.53 3.80
N ARG A 261 -1.59 13.67 2.77
CA ARG A 261 -2.67 12.69 2.53
C ARG A 261 -2.79 11.62 3.60
N PHE A 262 -1.79 11.49 4.47
CA PHE A 262 -1.74 10.51 5.55
C PHE A 262 -1.93 11.11 6.94
N LEU A 263 -2.09 12.42 7.09
CA LEU A 263 -2.28 13.02 8.42
C LEU A 263 -3.63 12.60 9.03
N ILE A 264 -3.63 12.36 10.33
CA ILE A 264 -4.84 12.05 11.11
C ILE A 264 -5.70 13.31 11.27
N GLY A 265 -7.02 13.17 11.21
CA GLY A 265 -7.96 14.28 11.42
C GLY A 265 -8.19 15.16 10.18
N LEU A 266 -7.37 15.01 9.15
CA LEU A 266 -7.84 15.28 7.80
C LEU A 266 -8.72 14.09 7.41
N PRO A 267 -9.85 14.31 6.71
CA PRO A 267 -10.32 13.31 5.77
C PRO A 267 -9.13 12.91 4.86
N ILE A 268 -9.23 11.92 3.99
CA ILE A 268 -8.22 11.83 2.90
C ILE A 268 -8.44 13.01 1.91
N HIS A 269 -8.62 14.25 2.39
CA HIS A 269 -8.96 15.47 1.67
C HIS A 269 -8.16 16.63 2.27
N SER A 270 -7.23 17.15 1.48
CA SER A 270 -7.29 18.54 1.02
C SER A 270 -6.16 18.75 0.01
N ASP A 271 -6.50 19.17 -1.20
CA ASP A 271 -5.56 19.68 -2.19
C ASP A 271 -4.68 20.78 -1.58
N ALA A 272 -3.40 20.47 -1.31
CA ALA A 272 -2.34 21.47 -1.12
C ALA A 272 -0.93 20.83 -1.12
N ALA A 273 -0.60 20.03 -2.13
CA ALA A 273 0.80 19.76 -2.46
C ALA A 273 0.95 19.40 -3.94
N GLN A 274 0.63 20.36 -4.81
CA GLN A 274 1.32 20.39 -6.10
C GLN A 274 2.82 20.45 -5.81
N SER A 275 3.52 19.37 -6.15
CA SER A 275 4.93 19.33 -6.50
C SER A 275 5.82 20.34 -5.78
N ARG A 276 6.30 20.01 -4.57
CA ARG A 276 7.60 20.54 -4.17
C ARG A 276 8.66 19.69 -4.88
N PRO A 277 9.46 20.26 -5.81
CA PRO A 277 10.59 19.52 -6.34
C PRO A 277 11.54 19.24 -5.17
N VAL A 278 11.81 17.96 -4.93
CA VAL A 278 13.08 17.59 -4.31
C VAL A 278 14.14 18.26 -5.18
N LYS A 279 14.84 19.26 -4.63
CA LYS A 279 15.96 19.89 -5.33
C LYS A 279 16.90 18.77 -5.74
N SER A 280 16.94 18.45 -7.03
CA SER A 280 17.98 17.58 -7.54
C SER A 280 19.29 18.26 -7.23
N SER A 281 20.15 17.57 -6.49
CA SER A 281 21.56 17.92 -6.44
C SER A 281 22.02 17.95 -7.90
N LYS A 282 22.41 19.14 -8.39
CA LYS A 282 22.99 19.31 -9.72
C LYS A 282 24.07 18.22 -9.92
N PRO A 283 24.05 17.45 -11.02
CA PRO A 283 25.21 16.65 -11.36
C PRO A 283 26.40 17.61 -11.53
N ALA A 284 27.53 17.27 -10.90
CA ALA A 284 28.76 18.03 -11.01
C ALA A 284 29.06 18.27 -12.49
N ARG A 285 29.15 19.56 -12.86
CA ARG A 285 29.49 20.00 -14.22
C ARG A 285 30.92 19.54 -14.51
N VAL A 286 31.07 18.45 -15.24
CA VAL A 286 32.37 18.10 -15.83
C VAL A 286 32.70 19.19 -16.84
N ASN A 287 33.62 20.07 -16.46
CA ASN A 287 34.21 21.07 -17.35
C ASN A 287 34.99 20.35 -18.46
N ARG A 288 34.36 20.15 -19.62
CA ARG A 288 35.10 19.90 -20.86
C ARG A 288 35.65 21.23 -21.35
N ARG A 289 36.95 21.46 -21.12
CA ARG A 289 37.73 22.46 -21.86
C ARG A 289 38.00 21.93 -23.29
N PRO A 290 37.94 22.78 -24.32
CA PRO A 290 38.29 22.38 -25.68
C PRO A 290 39.81 22.37 -25.88
N GLY A 291 40.29 21.35 -26.58
CA GLY A 291 41.50 21.38 -27.41
C GLY A 291 42.86 21.42 -26.72
N LYS A 292 43.53 20.26 -26.62
CA LYS A 292 44.96 20.16 -26.92
C LYS A 292 45.27 18.76 -27.47
N THR A 293 45.60 18.74 -28.76
CA THR A 293 46.10 17.60 -29.51
C THR A 293 47.39 17.07 -28.86
N ILE A 294 47.41 15.80 -28.47
CA ILE A 294 48.65 15.06 -28.21
C ILE A 294 48.51 13.71 -28.89
N GLN A 295 49.27 13.53 -29.97
CA GLN A 295 49.56 12.24 -30.56
C GLN A 295 50.28 11.39 -29.51
N SER A 296 49.79 10.18 -29.23
CA SER A 296 50.59 9.17 -28.54
C SER A 296 50.51 7.83 -29.26
N ARG A 297 51.71 7.32 -29.54
CA ARG A 297 52.07 6.17 -30.35
C ARG A 297 51.42 4.88 -29.85
N ILE A 298 50.98 4.07 -30.80
CA ILE A 298 50.63 2.66 -30.61
C ILE A 298 51.93 1.88 -30.46
N SER A 299 52.12 1.24 -29.31
CA SER A 299 53.05 0.10 -29.17
C SER A 299 52.30 -1.08 -28.59
N ALA A 300 52.23 -2.13 -29.40
CA ALA A 300 51.66 -3.42 -29.08
C ALA A 300 52.44 -4.11 -27.95
N LYS A 301 51.73 -4.66 -26.97
CA LYS A 301 52.17 -5.85 -26.23
C LYS A 301 51.01 -6.83 -26.12
N LYS A 302 51.20 -7.98 -26.78
CA LYS A 302 50.41 -9.20 -26.60
C LYS A 302 50.70 -9.82 -25.23
N SER A 303 49.71 -10.51 -24.66
CA SER A 303 49.75 -11.92 -24.16
C SER A 303 48.65 -12.11 -23.09
N PRO A 304 48.29 -13.35 -22.67
CA PRO A 304 47.06 -14.02 -23.13
C PRO A 304 46.14 -14.35 -21.95
N LEU A 305 44.90 -14.79 -22.20
CA LEU A 305 44.23 -15.75 -21.32
C LEU A 305 43.03 -16.36 -22.06
N GLU A 306 43.20 -17.64 -22.36
CA GLU A 306 42.27 -18.55 -22.98
C GLU A 306 41.25 -19.04 -21.94
N VAL A 307 39.95 -18.98 -22.24
CA VAL A 307 38.93 -19.74 -21.51
C VAL A 307 38.06 -20.50 -22.52
N LYS A 308 38.25 -21.83 -22.51
CA LYS A 308 37.49 -22.84 -23.24
C LYS A 308 35.99 -22.74 -22.93
N ARG A 309 35.15 -22.65 -23.97
CA ARG A 309 33.72 -23.01 -23.91
C ARG A 309 33.54 -24.42 -24.47
N LYS A 310 33.09 -25.36 -23.65
CA LYS A 310 32.52 -26.64 -24.10
C LYS A 310 31.03 -26.43 -24.36
N SER A 311 30.62 -26.59 -25.61
CA SER A 311 29.23 -26.83 -26.01
C SER A 311 29.02 -28.35 -26.16
N HIS A 312 28.01 -28.89 -25.49
CA HIS A 312 27.45 -30.20 -25.80
C HIS A 312 26.21 -29.98 -26.67
N VAL A 313 26.26 -30.50 -27.90
CA VAL A 313 25.10 -30.67 -28.78
C VAL A 313 24.79 -32.16 -28.79
N ARG A 314 23.56 -32.50 -28.39
CA ARG A 314 22.97 -33.83 -28.55
C ARG A 314 22.72 -34.12 -30.04
N LYS A 315 22.99 -35.35 -30.46
CA LYS A 315 22.09 -36.09 -31.35
C LYS A 315 21.21 -36.96 -30.48
#